data_AF-A0A9X9T7I2-F1
#
_entry.id   AF-A0A9X9T7I2-F1
#
_cell.length_a   1.000
_cell.length_b   1.000
_cell.length_c   1.000
_cell.angle_alpha   90.00
_cell.angle_beta   90.00
_cell.angle_gamma   90.00
#
_symmetry.space_group_name_H-M   'P 1'
#
loop_
_entity.id
_entity.type
_entity.pdbx_description
1 polymer ?
#
loop_
_entity_poly.entity_id
_entity_poly.type
_entity_poly.pdbx_seq_one_letter_code
_entity_poly.pdbx_strand_id
1 'polypeptide(L)' 'MTDKNNIQILTVLALIGLVIGGIGPYFGLISDLLQAVICIITLPVFVIGVMLLWKYRDGDEDYPFMGY' A
#
# COMPACT_ATOMS: atom_id res chain seq x y z
N MET A 1 -10.74 -6.05 -15.85
CA MET A 1 -9.74 -4.98 -16.04
C MET A 1 -9.86 -3.88 -14.97
N THR A 2 -11.05 -3.32 -14.72
CA THR A 2 -11.24 -2.19 -13.78
C THR A 2 -10.92 -2.53 -12.32
N ASP A 3 -11.23 -3.75 -11.85
CA ASP A 3 -11.04 -4.12 -10.44
C ASP A 3 -9.56 -4.35 -10.06
N LYS A 4 -8.75 -4.89 -10.98
CA LYS A 4 -7.29 -5.06 -10.80
C LYS A 4 -6.62 -3.69 -10.64
N ASN A 5 -6.95 -2.73 -11.49
CA ASN A 5 -6.39 -1.37 -11.44
C ASN A 5 -6.78 -0.66 -10.13
N ASN A 6 -8.02 -0.82 -9.66
CA ASN A 6 -8.47 -0.25 -8.40
C ASN A 6 -7.69 -0.82 -7.20
N ILE A 7 -7.46 -2.14 -7.17
CA ILE A 7 -6.67 -2.80 -6.11
C ILE A 7 -5.21 -2.34 -6.16
N GLN A 8 -4.62 -2.20 -7.36
CA GLN A 8 -3.27 -1.67 -7.52
C GLN A 8 -3.15 -0.24 -6.98
N ILE A 9 -4.07 0.66 -7.37
CA ILE A 9 -4.07 2.05 -6.90
C ILE A 9 -4.20 2.09 -5.37
N LEU A 10 -5.10 1.31 -4.79
CA LEU A 10 -5.27 1.23 -3.33
C LEU A 10 -4.01 0.71 -2.63
N THR A 11 -3.33 -0.28 -3.21
CA THR A 11 -2.09 -0.83 -2.66
C THR A 11 -0.95 0.18 -2.72
N VAL A 12 -0.85 0.94 -3.82
CA VAL A 12 0.15 2.03 -3.98
C VAL A 12 -0.12 3.15 -2.99
N LEU A 13 -1.37 3.55 -2.79
CA LEU A 13 -1.73 4.57 -1.80
C LEU A 13 -1.41 4.10 -0.37
N ALA A 14 -1.66 2.82 -0.05
CA ALA A 14 -1.31 2.24 1.24
C ALA A 14 0.22 2.19 1.46
N LEU A 15 0.99 1.89 0.41
CA LEU A 15 2.45 1.94 0.44
C LEU A 15 2.97 3.36 0.70
N ILE A 16 2.43 4.37 0.01
CA ILE A 16 2.78 5.77 0.23
C ILE A 16 2.47 6.17 1.69
N GLY A 17 1.30 5.78 2.20
CA GLY A 17 0.92 6.02 3.59
C GLY A 17 1.88 5.37 4.59
N LEU A 18 2.35 4.15 4.32
CA LEU A 18 3.37 3.46 5.10
C LEU A 18 4.72 4.18 5.08
N VAL A 19 5.15 4.66 3.91
CA VAL A 19 6.42 5.40 3.77
C VAL A 19 6.35 6.73 4.54
N ILE A 20 5.23 7.45 4.43
CA ILE A 20 5.02 8.70 5.17
C ILE A 20 4.92 8.43 6.68
N GLY A 21 4.22 7.38 7.10
CA GLY A 21 4.16 6.97 8.51
C GLY A 21 5.52 6.52 9.05
N GLY A 22 6.34 5.87 8.22
CA GLY A 22 7.68 5.46 8.60
C GLY A 22 8.65 6.63 8.72
N ILE A 23 8.57 7.61 7.81
CA ILE A 23 9.58 8.68 7.68
C ILE A 23 9.16 10.00 8.33
N GLY A 24 7.87 10.34 8.33
CA GLY A 24 7.33 11.60 8.88
C GLY A 24 7.69 11.95 10.32
N PRO A 25 7.82 10.98 11.25
CA PRO A 25 8.25 11.26 12.63
C PRO A 25 9.70 11.75 12.70
N TYR A 26 10.59 11.25 11.83
CA TYR A 26 12.00 11.65 11.80
C TYR A 26 12.19 13.12 11.43
N PHE A 27 11.24 13.69 10.68
CA PHE A 27 11.23 15.11 10.30
C PHE A 27 10.46 15.99 11.30
N GLY A 28 9.90 15.41 12.38
CA GLY A 28 9.06 16.12 13.34
C GLY A 28 7.75 16.65 12.75
N LEU A 29 7.34 16.15 11.58
CA LEU A 29 6.12 16.58 10.88
C LEU A 29 4.87 15.94 11.46
N ILE A 30 5.03 14.81 12.15
CA ILE A 30 3.96 13.94 12.63
C ILE A 30 4.27 13.51 14.06
N SER A 31 3.28 13.55 14.96
CA SER A 31 3.41 13.04 16.32
C SER A 31 3.39 11.51 16.36
N ASP A 32 4.07 10.90 17.33
CA ASP A 32 4.15 9.45 17.50
C ASP A 32 2.77 8.76 17.51
N LEU A 33 1.78 9.42 18.13
CA LEU A 33 0.40 8.92 18.16
C LEU A 33 -0.23 8.88 16.76
N LEU A 34 -0.05 9.95 15.97
CA LEU A 34 -0.64 10.05 14.63
C LEU A 34 0.07 9.11 13.65
N GLN A 35 1.38 8.92 13.81
CA GLN A 35 2.12 7.86 13.11
C GLN A 35 1.53 6.48 13.42
N ALA A 36 1.34 6.15 14.69
CA ALA A 36 0.85 4.84 15.09
C ALA A 36 -0.52 4.54 14.45
N VAL A 37 -1.42 5.53 14.42
CA VAL A 37 -2.72 5.41 13.75
C VAL A 37 -2.57 5.18 12.25
N ILE A 38 -1.70 5.94 11.57
CA ILE A 38 -1.43 5.76 10.14
C ILE A 38 -0.91 4.35 9.88
N CYS A 39 0.08 3.88 10.64
CA CYS A 39 0.65 2.54 10.47
C CYS A 39 -0.38 1.43 10.74
N ILE A 40 -1.22 1.55 11.77
CA ILE A 40 -2.26 0.56 12.11
C ILE A 40 -3.27 0.39 10.97
N ILE A 41 -3.56 1.46 10.22
CA ILE A 41 -4.54 1.41 9.12
C ILE A 41 -3.85 1.01 7.81
N THR A 42 -2.71 1.64 7.48
CA THR A 42 -2.05 1.46 6.19
C THR A 42 -1.38 0.11 6.04
N LEU A 43 -0.86 -0.47 7.13
CA LEU A 43 -0.17 -1.76 7.07
C LEU A 43 -1.11 -2.92 6.71
N PRO A 44 -2.27 -3.12 7.38
CA PRO A 44 -3.21 -4.17 6.98
C PRO A 44 -3.76 -3.97 5.57
N VAL A 45 -4.06 -2.72 5.18
CA VAL A 45 -4.56 -2.41 3.83
C VAL A 45 -3.52 -2.76 2.76
N PHE A 46 -2.24 -2.46 3.01
CA PHE A 46 -1.15 -2.84 2.12
C PHE A 46 -1.01 -4.36 2.01
N VAL A 47 -1.03 -5.08 3.14
CA VAL A 47 -0.92 -6.55 3.16
C VAL A 47 -2.07 -7.20 2.40
N ILE A 48 -3.31 -6.78 2.64
CA ILE A 48 -4.49 -7.29 1.92
C ILE A 48 -4.40 -6.95 0.43
N GLY A 49 -3.99 -5.73 0.08
CA GLY A 49 -3.77 -5.31 -1.30
C GLY A 49 -2.78 -6.20 -2.04
N VAL A 50 -1.62 -6.47 -1.43
CA VAL A 50 -0.60 -7.36 -2.00
C VAL A 50 -1.11 -8.80 -2.12
N MET A 51 -1.81 -9.32 -1.11
CA MET A 51 -2.40 -10.67 -1.18
C MET A 51 -3.42 -10.80 -2.32
N LEU A 52 -4.27 -9.78 -2.51
CA LEU A 52 -5.23 -9.74 -3.61
C LEU A 52 -4.52 -9.67 -4.96
N LEU A 53 -3.48 -8.83 -5.10
CA LEU A 53 -2.69 -8.74 -6.32
C LEU A 53 -1.99 -10.06 -6.65
N TRP A 54 -1.45 -10.77 -5.66
CA TRP A 54 -0.89 -12.11 -5.85
C TRP A 54 -1.94 -13.12 -6.30
N LYS A 55 -3.15 -13.06 -5.75
CA LYS A 55 -4.25 -13.91 -6.22
C LYS A 55 -4.64 -13.62 -7.68
N TYR A 56 -4.57 -12.37 -8.11
CA TYR A 56 -4.78 -12.01 -9.52
C TYR A 56 -3.61 -12.43 -10.42
N ARG A 57 -2.38 -12.51 -9.88
CA ARG A 57 -1.18 -12.97 -10.58
C ARG A 57 -1.26 -14.44 -10.98
N ASP A 58 -1.91 -15.30 -10.19
CA ASP A 58 -2.09 -16.72 -10.55
C ASP A 58 -2.94 -16.91 -11.83
N GLY A 59 -3.56 -15.84 -12.36
CA GLY A 59 -4.28 -15.82 -13.64
C GLY A 59 -3.62 -15.03 -14.78
N ASP A 60 -2.67 -14.11 -14.53
CA ASP A 60 -2.06 -13.22 -15.53
C ASP A 60 -0.59 -12.91 -15.19
N GLU A 61 0.33 -13.07 -16.15
CA GLU A 61 1.79 -12.89 -16.04
C GLU A 61 2.29 -11.44 -15.80
N ASP A 62 1.43 -10.51 -15.41
CA ASP A 62 1.83 -9.11 -15.20
C ASP A 62 2.34 -8.86 -13.78
N TYR A 63 3.63 -8.51 -13.66
CA TYR A 63 4.20 -8.01 -12.43
C TYR A 63 3.57 -6.66 -12.04
N PRO A 64 3.24 -6.43 -10.76
CA PRO A 64 2.54 -5.22 -10.31
C PRO A 64 3.34 -3.91 -10.45
N PHE A 65 4.60 -3.96 -10.91
CA PHE A 65 5.49 -2.82 -11.14
C PHE A 65 5.96 -2.68 -12.59
N MET A 66 5.69 -3.67 -13.44
CA MET A 66 5.91 -3.57 -14.88
C MET A 66 4.56 -3.26 -15.51
N GLY A 67 4.24 -1.97 -15.56
CA GLY A 67 3.35 -1.49 -16.62
C GLY A 67 4.07 -1.70 -17.96
N TYR A 68 3.31 -2.09 -18.98
CA TYR A 68 3.77 -2.11 -20.38
C TYR A 68 4.52 -0.81 -20.74
#